data_AF-A0A415MZ32-F1
#
_entry.id   AF-A0A415MZ32-F1
#
_cell.length_a   1.000
_cell.length_b   1.000
_cell.length_c   1.000
_cell.angle_alpha   90.00
_cell.angle_beta   90.00
_cell.angle_gamma   90.00
#
_symmetry.space_group_name_H-M   'P 1'
#
loop_
_entity.id
_entity.type
_entity.pdbx_description
1 polymer ?
#
loop_
_entity_poly.entity_id
_entity_poly.type
_entity_poly.pdbx_seq_one_letter_code
_entity_poly.pdbx_strand_id
1 'polypeptide(L)' 'MKRERYYGKRFTDRVTLVRMLEEYIDYYNNKRLQRNLGILTPMEKYEIYLQAA' A
#
# COMPACT_ATOMS: atom_id res chain seq x y z
N MET A 1 -7.15 -3.83 -5.94
CA MET A 1 -7.60 -3.48 -4.56
C MET A 1 -8.33 -4.64 -3.91
N LYS A 2 -8.23 -4.80 -2.59
CA LYS A 2 -9.02 -5.79 -1.87
C LYS A 2 -10.52 -5.46 -1.95
N ARG A 3 -11.34 -6.50 -2.21
CA ARG A 3 -12.79 -6.39 -2.41
C ARG A 3 -13.49 -5.68 -1.25
N GLU A 4 -13.03 -5.91 -0.03
CA GLU A 4 -13.53 -5.29 1.20
C GLU A 4 -13.48 -3.74 1.18
N ARG A 5 -12.59 -3.13 0.42
CA ARG A 5 -12.40 -1.66 0.40
C ARG A 5 -13.42 -0.92 -0.49
N TYR A 6 -14.08 -1.63 -1.41
CA TYR A 6 -14.99 -1.02 -2.40
C TYR A 6 -16.32 -1.75 -2.58
N TYR A 7 -16.51 -2.91 -1.95
CA TYR A 7 -17.79 -3.61 -2.01
C TYR A 7 -18.90 -2.75 -1.41
N GLY A 8 -19.99 -2.55 -2.15
CA GLY A 8 -21.11 -1.69 -1.74
C GLY A 8 -20.87 -0.18 -1.85
N LYS A 9 -19.65 0.26 -2.18
CA LYS A 9 -19.37 1.69 -2.44
C LYS A 9 -19.42 1.97 -3.95
N ARG A 10 -20.20 2.97 -4.34
CA ARG A 10 -20.12 3.58 -5.67
C ARG A 10 -19.29 4.85 -5.58
N PHE A 11 -18.22 4.94 -6.36
CA PHE A 11 -17.47 6.17 -6.53
C PHE A 11 -18.25 7.04 -7.52
N THR A 12 -18.71 8.20 -7.06
CA THR A 12 -19.42 9.19 -7.90
C THR A 12 -18.51 10.33 -8.34
N ASP A 13 -17.27 10.35 -7.84
CA ASP A 13 -16.29 11.40 -8.06
C ASP A 13 -14.89 10.80 -8.29
N ARG A 14 -14.15 11.38 -9.24
CA ARG A 14 -12.81 10.93 -9.63
C ARG A 14 -11.80 11.17 -8.52
N VAL A 15 -11.88 12.29 -7.82
CA VAL A 15 -10.91 12.66 -6.77
C VAL A 15 -10.96 11.62 -5.64
N THR A 16 -12.16 11.23 -5.25
CA THR A 16 -12.40 10.22 -4.20
C THR A 16 -11.84 8.85 -4.59
N LEU A 17 -12.00 8.46 -5.86
CA LEU A 17 -11.43 7.20 -6.36
C LEU A 17 -9.91 7.22 -6.37
N VAL A 18 -9.30 8.29 -6.90
CA VAL A 18 -7.84 8.45 -6.97
C VAL A 18 -7.23 8.43 -5.57
N ARG A 19 -7.80 9.19 -4.64
CA ARG A 19 -7.34 9.21 -3.25
C ARG A 19 -7.38 7.82 -2.61
N MET A 20 -8.45 7.05 -2.86
CA MET A 20 -8.56 5.68 -2.34
C MET A 20 -7.43 4.79 -2.90
N LEU A 21 -7.06 4.97 -4.17
CA LEU A 21 -5.95 4.28 -4.83
C LEU A 21 -4.61 4.64 -4.21
N GLU A 22 -4.34 5.92 -4.03
CA GLU A 22 -3.12 6.42 -3.42
C GLU A 22 -2.95 5.90 -1.98
N GLU A 23 -4.00 6.00 -1.16
CA GLU A 23 -4.00 5.48 0.22
C GLU A 23 -3.78 3.96 0.27
N TYR A 24 -4.29 3.22 -0.72
CA TYR A 24 -4.10 1.77 -0.79
C TYR A 24 -2.67 1.41 -1.20
N ILE A 25 -2.10 2.09 -2.19
CA ILE A 25 -0.71 1.88 -2.61
C ILE A 25 0.23 2.20 -1.45
N ASP A 26 0.04 3.36 -0.81
CA ASP A 26 0.81 3.79 0.36
C ASP A 26 0.75 2.75 1.48
N TYR A 27 -0.43 2.24 1.82
CA TYR A 27 -0.56 1.24 2.86
C TYR A 27 0.25 -0.04 2.54
N TYR A 28 0.19 -0.53 1.30
CA TYR A 28 0.88 -1.78 0.94
C TYR A 28 2.41 -1.61 0.84
N ASN A 29 2.89 -0.41 0.48
CA ASN A 29 4.30 -0.13 0.30
C ASN A 29 5.00 0.33 1.58
N ASN A 30 4.34 1.17 2.38
CA ASN A 30 4.96 1.89 3.51
C ASN A 30 4.45 1.50 4.90
N LYS A 31 3.31 0.82 5.01
CA LYS A 31 2.67 0.57 6.32
C LYS A 31 2.46 -0.91 6.63
N ARG A 32 2.34 -1.75 5.61
CA ARG A 32 2.04 -3.18 5.78
C ARG A 32 3.32 -3.99 6.00
N LEU A 33 3.56 -4.38 7.24
CA LEU A 33 4.64 -5.31 7.60
C LEU A 33 4.40 -6.69 6.98
N GLN A 34 5.45 -7.29 6.43
CA GLN A 34 5.40 -8.60 5.81
C GLN A 34 6.41 -9.57 6.46
N ARG A 35 5.94 -10.74 6.90
CA ARG A 35 6.77 -11.73 7.60
C ARG A 35 7.90 -12.28 6.72
N ASN A 36 7.64 -12.49 5.43
CA ASN A 36 8.63 -12.90 4.45
C ASN A 36 9.73 -11.83 4.21
N LEU A 37 9.48 -10.57 4.57
CA LEU A 37 10.47 -9.50 4.53
C LEU A 37 11.20 -9.31 5.87
N GLY A 38 11.00 -10.22 6.84
CA GLY A 38 11.57 -10.07 8.18
C GLY A 38 10.77 -9.11 9.06
N ILE A 39 9.45 -9.05 8.86
CA ILE A 39 8.56 -8.09 9.55
C ILE A 39 8.94 -6.65 9.19
N LEU A 40 9.16 -6.42 7.90
CA LEU A 40 9.41 -5.11 7.30
C LEU A 40 8.37 -4.82 6.24
N THR A 41 8.18 -3.54 5.96
CA THR A 41 7.46 -3.07 4.78
C THR A 41 8.33 -3.21 3.52
N PRO A 42 7.73 -3.27 2.32
CA PRO A 42 8.48 -3.27 1.06
C PRO A 42 9.50 -2.13 0.95
N MET A 43 9.12 -0.91 1.33
CA MET A 43 10.01 0.24 1.25
C MET A 43 11.15 0.16 2.26
N GLU A 44 10.91 -0.23 3.51
CA GLU A 44 12.00 -0.45 4.48
C GLU A 44 13.00 -1.51 3.99
N LYS A 45 12.52 -2.58 3.36
CA LYS A 45 13.40 -3.61 2.79
C LYS A 45 14.24 -3.06 1.64
N TYR A 46 13.66 -2.21 0.81
CA TYR A 46 14.34 -1.54 -0.30
C TYR A 46 15.42 -0.58 0.19
N GLU A 47 15.13 0.24 1.22
CA GLU A 47 16.13 1.14 1.82
C GLU A 47 17.32 0.37 2.40
N ILE A 48 17.08 -0.75 3.09
CA ILE A 48 18.16 -1.62 3.59
C ILE A 48 19.00 -2.18 2.44
N TYR A 49 18.36 -2.58 1.33
CA TYR A 49 19.07 -3.06 0.16
C TYR A 49 19.96 -1.97 -0.46
N LEU A 50 19.45 -0.74 -0.59
CA LEU A 50 20.22 0.39 -1.10
C LEU A 50 21.42 0.77 -0.21
N GLN A 51 21.29 0.65 1.11
CA GLN A 51 22.39 0.91 2.04
C GLN A 51 23.48 -0.17 2.02
N ALA A 52 23.13 -1.39 1.60
CA ALA A 52 24.04 -2.52 1.52
C ALA A 52 24.72 -2.67 0.15
N ALA A 53 24.26 -1.93 -0.86
CA ALA A 53 24.80 -1.90 -2.23
C ALA A 53 25.92 -0.86 -2.36
#